data_AF-A0A1Q8VN58-F1
#
_entry.id   AF-A0A1Q8VN58-F1
#
_cell.length_a   1.000
_cell.length_b   1.000
_cell.length_c   1.000
_cell.angle_alpha   90.00
_cell.angle_beta   90.00
_cell.angle_gamma   90.00
#
_symmetry.space_group_name_H-M   'P 1'
#
loop_
_entity.id
_entity.type
_entity.pdbx_description
1 polymer ?
#
loop_
_entity_poly.entity_id
_entity_poly.type
_entity_poly.pdbx_seq_one_letter_code
_entity_poly.pdbx_strand_id
1 'polypeptide(L)'
;MKITVIGGTGMVGSATVTEAAGRGHEVVSASRSGRHAEGATQDVTLTLADTQAVVDLINSSDATVITVSAGRGESAQPVIDAHRALIAAAPTGRLIVVVGAGSLLTPNGTRLVDTPGFPEEYKTEALAFAEVLDLYREAGSALNWTLLSPAPEFTDKPRTGTYTEGGDQPAGGEISVADFAVALVDEAEKDAHRGHRWTIANA
;
A
#
# COMPACT_ATOMS: atom_id res chain seq x y z
N MET A 1 17.69 -6.79 2.63
CA MET A 1 16.59 -7.53 3.28
C MET A 1 15.77 -8.25 2.23
N LYS A 2 14.93 -9.20 2.62
CA LYS A 2 13.95 -9.85 1.76
C LYS A 2 12.62 -9.11 1.85
N ILE A 3 12.22 -8.45 0.77
CA ILE A 3 10.97 -7.70 0.66
C ILE A 3 10.04 -8.42 -0.31
N THR A 4 8.84 -8.76 0.15
CA THR A 4 7.78 -9.21 -0.75
C THR A 4 6.92 -8.03 -1.18
N VAL A 5 6.59 -7.95 -2.46
CA VAL A 5 5.64 -6.97 -3.02
C VAL A 5 4.45 -7.71 -3.63
N ILE A 6 3.31 -7.71 -2.92
CA ILE A 6 2.04 -8.27 -3.42
C ILE A 6 1.32 -7.22 -4.25
N GLY A 7 1.03 -7.55 -5.52
CA GLY A 7 0.66 -6.58 -6.54
C GLY A 7 1.86 -6.05 -7.33
N GLY A 8 2.99 -6.76 -7.32
CA GLY A 8 4.28 -6.32 -7.88
C GLY A 8 4.31 -6.00 -9.38
N THR A 9 3.26 -6.31 -10.14
CA THR A 9 3.12 -5.95 -11.57
C THR A 9 2.17 -4.79 -11.84
N GLY A 10 1.54 -4.23 -10.81
CA GLY A 10 0.74 -3.00 -10.90
C GLY A 10 1.60 -1.74 -10.82
N MET A 11 1.02 -0.56 -11.08
CA MET A 11 1.72 0.73 -11.15
C MET A 11 2.63 1.00 -9.93
N VAL A 12 2.09 0.90 -8.71
CA VAL A 12 2.86 1.13 -7.48
C VAL A 12 3.78 -0.05 -7.18
N GLY A 13 3.29 -1.28 -7.39
CA GLY A 13 4.04 -2.50 -7.10
C GLY A 13 5.32 -2.60 -7.91
N SER A 14 5.28 -2.34 -9.22
CA SER A 14 6.46 -2.43 -10.08
C SER A 14 7.50 -1.36 -9.77
N ALA A 15 7.06 -0.14 -9.45
CA ALA A 15 7.94 0.92 -8.98
C ALA A 15 8.59 0.55 -7.64
N THR A 16 7.84 -0.07 -6.72
CA THR A 16 8.36 -0.54 -5.43
C THR A 16 9.37 -1.67 -5.61
N VAL A 17 9.11 -2.63 -6.51
CA VAL A 17 10.08 -3.69 -6.86
C VAL A 17 11.36 -3.08 -7.40
N THR A 18 11.25 -2.13 -8.33
CA THR A 18 12.41 -1.46 -8.95
C THR A 18 13.23 -0.70 -7.91
N GLU A 19 12.58 0.09 -7.04
CA GLU A 19 13.27 0.85 -5.99
C GLU A 19 13.95 -0.09 -4.99
N ALA A 20 13.26 -1.12 -4.51
CA ALA A 20 13.82 -2.09 -3.56
C ALA A 20 15.03 -2.85 -4.14
N ALA A 21 14.93 -3.29 -5.39
CA ALA A 21 16.02 -3.95 -6.11
C ALA A 21 17.21 -3.00 -6.31
N GLY A 22 16.94 -1.73 -6.65
CA GLY A 22 17.97 -0.69 -6.77
C GLY A 22 18.73 -0.42 -5.48
N ARG A 23 18.12 -0.69 -4.31
CA ARG A 23 18.77 -0.63 -2.99
C ARG A 23 19.45 -1.94 -2.57
N GLY A 24 19.49 -2.94 -3.45
CA GLY A 24 20.17 -4.22 -3.22
C GLY A 24 19.40 -5.18 -2.31
N HIS A 25 18.08 -5.04 -2.23
CA HIS A 25 17.23 -6.00 -1.52
C HIS A 25 16.94 -7.25 -2.37
N GLU A 26 16.66 -8.37 -1.71
CA GLU A 26 16.06 -9.54 -2.35
C GLU A 26 14.55 -9.26 -2.47
N VAL A 27 14.02 -9.26 -3.69
CA VAL A 27 12.63 -8.83 -3.93
C VAL A 27 11.81 -9.97 -4.53
N VAL A 28 10.78 -10.38 -3.78
CA VAL A 28 9.77 -11.33 -4.26
C VAL A 28 8.58 -10.54 -4.80
N SER A 29 8.35 -10.61 -6.11
CA SER A 29 7.19 -10.00 -6.77
C SER A 29 6.05 -11.01 -6.83
N ALA A 30 4.96 -10.77 -6.10
CA ALA A 30 3.77 -11.61 -6.12
C ALA A 30 2.65 -10.92 -6.91
N SER A 31 2.09 -11.58 -7.92
CA SER A 31 0.98 -11.02 -8.69
C SER A 31 0.10 -12.10 -9.35
N ARG A 32 -1.13 -11.72 -9.75
CA ARG A 32 -2.07 -12.66 -10.38
C ARG A 32 -1.52 -13.30 -11.66
N SER A 33 -0.70 -12.56 -12.41
CA SER A 33 -0.17 -13.03 -13.69
C SER A 33 1.15 -13.80 -13.55
N GLY A 34 1.83 -13.71 -12.41
CA GLY A 34 3.18 -14.26 -12.22
C GLY A 34 4.20 -13.75 -13.26
N ARG A 35 3.93 -12.59 -13.87
CA ARG A 35 4.83 -12.01 -14.89
C ARG A 35 6.04 -11.42 -14.17
N HIS A 36 7.19 -11.54 -14.82
CA HIS A 36 8.42 -10.95 -14.31
C HIS A 36 8.28 -9.45 -14.09
N ALA A 37 8.54 -9.00 -12.87
CA ALA A 37 8.74 -7.59 -12.55
C ALA A 37 10.24 -7.27 -12.58
N GLU A 38 10.64 -6.25 -13.34
CA GLU A 38 12.04 -5.87 -13.48
C GLU A 38 12.67 -5.58 -12.10
N GLY A 39 13.78 -6.24 -11.81
CA GLY A 39 14.48 -6.16 -10.52
C GLY A 39 14.07 -7.22 -9.49
N ALA A 40 12.97 -7.96 -9.71
CA ALA A 40 12.58 -9.05 -8.82
C ALA A 40 13.60 -10.21 -8.89
N THR A 41 13.97 -10.75 -7.72
CA THR A 41 14.78 -11.98 -7.63
C THR A 41 13.93 -13.23 -7.80
N GLN A 42 12.63 -13.12 -7.51
CA GLN A 42 11.66 -14.19 -7.67
C GLN A 42 10.28 -13.62 -8.02
N ASP A 43 9.57 -14.28 -8.93
CA ASP A 43 8.17 -14.00 -9.22
C ASP A 43 7.27 -15.13 -8.71
N VAL A 44 6.13 -14.76 -8.13
CA VAL A 44 5.14 -15.69 -7.57
C VAL A 44 3.77 -15.37 -8.16
N THR A 45 3.10 -16.40 -8.68
CA THR A 45 1.69 -16.29 -9.07
C THR A 45 0.81 -16.36 -7.82
N LEU A 46 0.16 -15.26 -7.46
CA LEU A 46 -0.67 -15.17 -6.26
C LEU A 46 -1.76 -14.11 -6.40
N THR A 47 -2.91 -14.36 -5.76
CA THR A 47 -3.98 -13.39 -5.55
C THR A 47 -4.08 -13.06 -4.07
N LEU A 48 -4.43 -11.82 -3.72
CA LEU A 48 -4.61 -11.41 -2.32
C LEU A 48 -5.69 -12.24 -1.60
N ALA A 49 -6.64 -12.80 -2.35
CA ALA A 49 -7.69 -13.67 -1.81
C ALA A 49 -7.18 -15.05 -1.33
N ASP A 50 -5.97 -15.47 -1.71
CA ASP A 50 -5.35 -16.70 -1.20
C ASP A 50 -4.69 -16.44 0.15
N THR A 51 -5.49 -16.44 1.21
CA THR A 51 -5.06 -16.02 2.55
C THR A 51 -3.87 -16.83 3.06
N GLN A 52 -3.86 -18.16 2.86
CA GLN A 52 -2.76 -19.00 3.36
C GLN A 52 -1.45 -18.67 2.63
N ALA A 53 -1.49 -18.58 1.30
CA ALA A 53 -0.29 -18.25 0.54
C ALA A 53 0.23 -16.84 0.83
N VAL A 54 -0.68 -15.88 1.06
CA VAL A 54 -0.33 -14.51 1.50
C VAL A 54 0.37 -14.55 2.86
N VAL A 55 -0.18 -15.28 3.84
CA VAL A 55 0.42 -15.45 5.18
C VAL A 55 1.81 -16.08 5.11
N ASP A 56 2.00 -17.10 4.28
CA ASP A 56 3.29 -17.76 4.11
C ASP A 56 4.36 -16.82 3.53
N LEU A 57 3.98 -15.97 2.55
CA LEU A 57 4.88 -14.93 2.03
C LEU A 57 5.23 -13.89 3.09
N ILE A 58 4.24 -13.45 3.87
CA ILE A 58 4.47 -12.45 4.93
C ILE A 58 5.42 -12.99 6.00
N ASN A 59 5.19 -14.21 6.47
CA ASN A 59 6.00 -14.82 7.53
C ASN A 59 7.41 -15.22 7.06
N SER A 60 7.66 -15.29 5.75
CA SER A 60 8.96 -15.63 5.18
C SER A 60 9.74 -14.43 4.64
N SER A 61 9.29 -13.21 4.93
CA SER A 61 9.90 -11.94 4.48
C SER A 61 10.23 -11.03 5.66
N ASP A 62 11.22 -10.16 5.50
CA ASP A 62 11.55 -9.13 6.50
C ASP A 62 10.48 -8.02 6.54
N ALA A 63 9.90 -7.72 5.37
CA ALA A 63 8.75 -6.82 5.21
C ALA A 63 7.93 -7.23 3.96
N THR A 64 6.62 -7.04 4.02
CA THR A 64 5.71 -7.25 2.88
C THR A 64 4.94 -5.98 2.57
N VAL A 65 5.06 -5.51 1.32
CA VAL A 65 4.31 -4.39 0.79
C VAL A 65 3.11 -4.92 -0.02
N ILE A 66 1.90 -4.46 0.31
CA ILE A 66 0.67 -4.82 -0.39
C ILE A 66 0.18 -3.60 -1.18
N THR A 67 0.21 -3.70 -2.51
CA THR A 67 -0.16 -2.63 -3.46
C THR A 67 -1.36 -3.00 -4.33
N VAL A 68 -2.19 -3.93 -3.89
CA VAL A 68 -3.33 -4.46 -4.67
C VAL A 68 -4.47 -3.44 -4.68
N SER A 69 -4.82 -2.94 -5.86
CA SER A 69 -5.98 -2.05 -6.06
C SER A 69 -7.29 -2.84 -6.09
N ALA A 70 -8.40 -2.18 -5.76
CA ALA A 70 -9.75 -2.72 -5.90
C ALA A 70 -10.22 -2.81 -7.37
N GLY A 71 -9.52 -2.11 -8.28
CA GLY A 71 -9.95 -1.94 -9.66
C GLY A 71 -11.01 -0.85 -9.82
N ARG A 72 -10.94 -0.08 -10.91
CA ARG A 72 -11.94 0.95 -11.24
C ARG A 72 -13.12 0.32 -11.98
N GLY A 73 -14.34 0.55 -11.49
CA GLY A 73 -15.57 0.01 -12.10
C GLY A 73 -15.85 -1.47 -11.81
N GLU A 74 -15.04 -2.11 -10.96
CA GLU A 74 -15.29 -3.44 -10.41
C GLU A 74 -15.85 -3.33 -8.98
N SER A 75 -16.38 -4.44 -8.45
CA SER A 75 -16.73 -4.49 -7.03
C SER A 75 -15.47 -4.43 -6.20
N ALA A 76 -15.43 -3.53 -5.21
CA ALA A 76 -14.33 -3.44 -4.26
C ALA A 76 -14.45 -4.46 -3.10
N GLN A 77 -15.57 -5.20 -3.01
CA GLN A 77 -15.78 -6.17 -1.93
C GLN A 77 -14.69 -7.25 -1.83
N PRO A 78 -14.18 -7.83 -2.94
CA PRO A 78 -13.14 -8.86 -2.85
C PRO A 78 -11.85 -8.40 -2.18
N VAL A 79 -11.45 -7.13 -2.34
CA VAL A 79 -10.24 -6.61 -1.67
C VAL A 79 -10.47 -6.40 -0.18
N ILE A 80 -11.66 -5.93 0.21
CA ILE A 80 -12.08 -5.79 1.61
C ILE A 80 -12.08 -7.17 2.29
N ASP A 81 -12.70 -8.17 1.66
CA ASP A 81 -12.78 -9.53 2.19
C ASP A 81 -11.39 -10.16 2.34
N ALA A 82 -10.50 -9.92 1.38
CA ALA A 82 -9.13 -10.42 1.44
C ALA A 82 -8.32 -9.80 2.59
N HIS A 83 -8.43 -8.49 2.82
CA HIS A 83 -7.82 -7.85 3.99
C HIS A 83 -8.43 -8.33 5.30
N ARG A 84 -9.75 -8.52 5.36
CA ARG A 84 -10.44 -9.05 6.55
C ARG A 84 -9.96 -10.47 6.88
N ALA A 85 -9.84 -11.33 5.88
CA ALA A 85 -9.31 -12.69 6.05
C ALA A 85 -7.84 -12.68 6.49
N LEU A 86 -7.02 -11.79 5.90
CA LEU A 86 -5.62 -11.61 6.29
C LEU A 86 -5.48 -11.15 7.74
N ILE A 87 -6.29 -10.18 8.17
CA ILE A 87 -6.31 -9.69 9.54
C ILE A 87 -6.68 -10.82 10.52
N ALA A 88 -7.72 -11.61 10.19
CA ALA A 88 -8.15 -12.75 10.99
C ALA A 88 -7.09 -13.85 11.08
N ALA A 89 -6.27 -14.03 10.04
CA ALA A 89 -5.19 -15.01 10.01
C ALA A 89 -3.96 -14.59 10.84
N ALA A 90 -3.86 -13.31 11.23
CA ALA A 90 -2.86 -12.78 12.14
C ALA A 90 -1.40 -13.20 11.82
N PRO A 91 -0.89 -12.93 10.59
CA PRO A 91 0.51 -13.21 10.27
C PRO A 91 1.45 -12.44 11.21
N THR A 92 2.63 -13.03 11.45
CA THR A 92 3.63 -12.50 12.37
C THR A 92 4.60 -11.51 11.72
N GLY A 93 4.74 -11.56 10.38
CA GLY A 93 5.62 -10.67 9.61
C GLY A 93 5.11 -9.22 9.52
N ARG A 94 5.99 -8.32 9.07
CA ARG A 94 5.69 -6.89 8.91
C ARG A 94 4.89 -6.62 7.64
N LEU A 95 3.85 -5.79 7.76
CA LEU A 95 2.91 -5.43 6.71
C LEU A 95 2.94 -3.93 6.45
N ILE A 96 3.14 -3.54 5.20
CA ILE A 96 2.99 -2.17 4.72
C ILE A 96 1.89 -2.19 3.65
N VAL A 97 0.75 -1.58 3.95
CA VAL A 97 -0.41 -1.62 3.06
C VAL A 97 -0.62 -0.26 2.42
N VAL A 98 -0.66 -0.24 1.09
CA VAL A 98 -1.06 0.95 0.33
C VAL A 98 -2.57 1.10 0.43
N VAL A 99 -3.03 2.26 0.87
CA VAL A 99 -4.44 2.64 0.89
C VAL A 99 -4.65 3.91 0.06
N GLY A 100 -5.90 4.34 -0.10
CA GLY A 100 -6.23 5.55 -0.86
C GLY A 100 -6.06 6.86 -0.08
N ALA A 101 -6.01 7.97 -0.81
CA ALA A 101 -6.09 9.33 -0.24
C ALA A 101 -7.48 9.65 0.33
N GLY A 102 -8.54 8.96 -0.12
CA GLY A 102 -9.92 9.29 0.22
C GLY A 102 -10.26 9.32 1.72
N SER A 103 -9.53 8.57 2.55
CA SER A 103 -9.68 8.55 4.01
C SER A 103 -8.85 9.60 4.75
N LEU A 104 -8.02 10.38 4.03
CA LEU A 104 -7.36 11.56 4.61
C LEU A 104 -8.40 12.62 4.99
N LEU A 105 -8.08 13.38 6.02
CA LEU A 105 -8.94 14.41 6.59
C LEU A 105 -8.58 15.78 6.01
N THR A 106 -9.60 16.53 5.63
CA THR A 106 -9.50 17.97 5.45
C THR A 106 -9.23 18.67 6.80
N PRO A 107 -8.83 19.96 6.81
CA PRO A 107 -8.54 20.68 8.06
C PRO A 107 -9.72 20.75 9.05
N ASN A 108 -10.96 20.57 8.58
CA ASN A 108 -12.15 20.55 9.43
C ASN A 108 -12.55 19.15 9.91
N GLY A 109 -11.75 18.12 9.61
CA GLY A 109 -11.98 16.73 10.03
C GLY A 109 -12.88 15.90 9.11
N THR A 110 -13.31 16.43 7.96
CA THR A 110 -14.10 15.65 6.99
C THR A 110 -13.17 14.82 6.10
N ARG A 111 -13.47 13.53 5.87
CA ARG A 111 -12.69 12.69 4.95
C ARG A 111 -12.79 13.23 3.53
N LEU A 112 -11.71 13.16 2.75
CA LEU A 112 -11.71 13.64 1.35
C LEU A 112 -12.84 13.00 0.53
N VAL A 113 -13.10 11.70 0.70
CA VAL A 113 -14.17 10.97 0.00
C VAL A 113 -15.59 11.47 0.30
N ASP A 114 -15.79 12.13 1.45
CA ASP A 114 -17.08 12.68 1.86
C ASP A 114 -17.24 14.16 1.46
N THR A 115 -16.23 14.77 0.83
CA THR A 115 -16.29 16.17 0.42
C THR A 115 -17.19 16.38 -0.80
N PRO A 116 -17.88 17.53 -0.89
CA PRO A 116 -18.59 17.90 -2.11
C PRO A 116 -17.62 17.98 -3.30
N GLY A 117 -17.98 17.32 -4.41
CA GLY A 117 -17.16 17.33 -5.63
C GLY A 117 -16.04 16.28 -5.68
N PHE A 118 -15.98 15.35 -4.71
CA PHE A 118 -15.10 14.18 -4.83
C PHE A 118 -15.38 13.43 -6.14
N PRO A 119 -14.35 13.07 -6.94
CA PRO A 119 -14.56 12.40 -8.22
C PRO A 119 -15.28 11.05 -8.05
N GLU A 120 -16.47 10.91 -8.64
CA GLU A 120 -17.30 9.71 -8.49
C GLU A 120 -16.61 8.43 -8.99
N GLU A 121 -15.75 8.55 -10.01
CA GLU A 121 -14.96 7.43 -10.55
C GLU A 121 -13.98 6.82 -9.53
N TYR A 122 -13.62 7.55 -8.47
CA TYR A 122 -12.71 7.06 -7.41
C TYR A 122 -13.44 6.69 -6.13
N LYS A 123 -14.74 7.01 -6.02
CA LYS A 123 -15.46 6.97 -4.74
C LYS A 123 -15.60 5.56 -4.18
N THR A 124 -15.92 4.58 -5.04
CA THR A 124 -16.06 3.18 -4.63
C THR A 124 -14.76 2.64 -4.04
N GLU A 125 -13.62 2.86 -4.72
CA GLU A 125 -12.31 2.40 -4.24
C GLU A 125 -11.86 3.18 -3.00
N ALA A 126 -12.11 4.49 -2.95
CA ALA A 126 -11.80 5.33 -1.79
C ALA A 126 -12.55 4.89 -0.52
N LEU A 127 -13.84 4.56 -0.64
CA LEU A 127 -14.63 4.04 0.48
C LEU A 127 -14.16 2.66 0.92
N ALA A 128 -13.80 1.78 -0.02
CA ALA A 128 -13.28 0.45 0.30
C ALA A 128 -11.97 0.52 1.08
N PHE A 129 -11.02 1.36 0.67
CA PHE A 129 -9.78 1.53 1.42
C PHE A 129 -9.93 2.34 2.72
N ALA A 130 -10.99 3.15 2.85
CA ALA A 130 -11.36 3.71 4.14
C ALA A 130 -11.84 2.62 5.10
N GLU A 131 -12.66 1.67 4.64
CA GLU A 131 -13.04 0.50 5.45
C GLU A 131 -11.82 -0.36 5.81
N VAL A 132 -10.91 -0.62 4.86
CA VAL A 132 -9.66 -1.35 5.14
C VAL A 132 -8.84 -0.65 6.22
N LEU A 133 -8.69 0.68 6.17
CA LEU A 133 -8.02 1.43 7.24
C LEU A 133 -8.67 1.21 8.61
N ASP A 134 -9.99 1.24 8.67
CA ASP A 134 -10.72 1.03 9.93
C ASP A 134 -10.54 -0.40 10.44
N LEU A 135 -10.54 -1.43 9.56
CA LEU A 135 -10.23 -2.82 9.94
C LEU A 135 -8.84 -2.98 10.56
N TYR A 136 -7.80 -2.33 10.00
CA TYR A 136 -6.44 -2.37 10.58
C TYR A 136 -6.35 -1.62 11.92
N ARG A 137 -7.06 -0.48 12.05
CA ARG A 137 -7.16 0.25 13.32
C ARG A 137 -7.82 -0.60 14.41
N GLU A 138 -8.91 -1.30 14.09
CA GLU A 138 -9.60 -2.21 15.00
C GLU A 138 -8.71 -3.40 15.41
N ALA A 139 -7.93 -3.95 14.48
CA ALA A 139 -6.98 -5.02 14.77
C ALA A 139 -5.87 -4.56 15.73
N GLY A 140 -5.51 -3.28 15.71
CA GLY A 140 -4.54 -2.68 16.62
C GLY A 140 -3.20 -3.42 16.59
N SER A 141 -2.65 -3.72 17.78
CA SER A 141 -1.36 -4.40 17.91
C SER A 141 -1.40 -5.92 17.71
N ALA A 142 -2.53 -6.49 17.27
CA ALA A 142 -2.60 -7.91 16.92
C ALA A 142 -1.80 -8.23 15.63
N LEU A 143 -1.40 -7.19 14.88
CA LEU A 143 -0.67 -7.26 13.63
C LEU A 143 0.49 -6.25 13.64
N ASN A 144 1.57 -6.58 12.94
CA ASN A 144 2.69 -5.66 12.69
C ASN A 144 2.44 -4.85 11.41
N TRP A 145 1.51 -3.90 11.44
CA TRP A 145 1.06 -3.16 10.26
C TRP A 145 1.48 -1.69 10.25
N THR A 146 1.64 -1.16 9.04
CA THR A 146 1.69 0.26 8.70
C THR A 146 0.81 0.48 7.48
N LEU A 147 0.04 1.57 7.43
CA LEU A 147 -0.71 1.96 6.25
C LEU A 147 -0.15 3.26 5.65
N LEU A 148 0.02 3.33 4.33
CA LEU A 148 0.48 4.52 3.63
C LEU A 148 -0.58 5.00 2.64
N SER A 149 -1.07 6.23 2.83
CA SER A 149 -1.92 6.95 1.87
C SER A 149 -1.06 7.84 0.95
N PRO A 150 -1.28 7.87 -0.36
CA PRO A 150 -0.68 8.88 -1.23
C PRO A 150 -1.32 10.26 -0.99
N ALA A 151 -0.69 11.31 -1.51
CA ALA A 151 -1.33 12.60 -1.72
C ALA A 151 -2.53 12.48 -2.69
N PRO A 152 -3.45 13.47 -2.72
CA PRO A 152 -4.63 13.44 -3.58
C PRO A 152 -4.31 13.30 -5.07
N GLU A 153 -3.33 14.07 -5.58
CA GLU A 153 -2.84 13.92 -6.95
C GLU A 153 -1.72 12.87 -7.00
N PHE A 154 -1.88 11.87 -7.85
CA PHE A 154 -0.92 10.77 -8.00
C PHE A 154 -0.40 10.70 -9.43
N THR A 155 0.88 11.02 -9.63
CA THR A 155 1.44 11.35 -10.96
C THR A 155 2.57 10.42 -11.38
N ASP A 156 2.92 10.46 -12.67
CA ASP A 156 4.05 9.74 -13.28
C ASP A 156 5.33 10.59 -13.36
N LYS A 157 5.42 11.68 -12.58
CA LYS A 157 6.59 12.56 -12.58
C LYS A 157 7.88 11.81 -12.21
N PRO A 158 9.04 12.28 -12.71
CA PRO A 158 10.33 11.65 -12.40
C PRO A 158 10.62 11.60 -10.89
N ARG A 159 11.35 10.56 -10.48
CA ARG A 159 11.85 10.37 -9.12
C ARG A 159 12.67 11.58 -8.66
N THR A 160 12.31 12.16 -7.52
CA THR A 160 13.10 13.18 -6.81
C THR A 160 13.91 12.58 -5.66
N GLY A 161 13.44 11.46 -5.09
CA GLY A 161 14.04 10.79 -3.94
C GLY A 161 13.70 11.43 -2.61
N THR A 162 12.80 12.42 -2.57
CA THR A 162 12.44 13.17 -1.37
C THR A 162 10.93 13.39 -1.30
N TYR A 163 10.39 13.37 -0.08
CA TYR A 163 8.98 13.62 0.18
C TYR A 163 8.81 14.29 1.55
N THR A 164 7.67 14.94 1.75
CA THR A 164 7.23 15.45 3.05
C THR A 164 6.20 14.49 3.64
N GLU A 165 6.26 14.26 4.96
CA GLU A 165 5.37 13.35 5.69
C GLU A 165 4.22 14.09 6.38
N GLY A 166 3.11 13.38 6.55
CA GLY A 166 1.93 13.81 7.28
C GLY A 166 1.27 12.62 7.99
N GLY A 167 0.33 12.93 8.89
CA GLY A 167 -0.46 11.92 9.59
C GLY A 167 -1.77 11.65 8.87
N ASP A 168 -2.88 12.08 9.47
CA ASP A 168 -4.22 11.87 8.93
C ASP A 168 -4.69 12.94 7.93
N GLN A 169 -3.92 14.02 7.73
CA GLN A 169 -4.21 15.06 6.74
C GLN A 169 -3.20 14.99 5.59
N PRO A 170 -3.56 15.37 4.35
CA PRO A 170 -2.61 15.38 3.24
C PRO A 170 -1.35 16.17 3.57
N ALA A 171 -0.18 15.56 3.34
CA ALA A 171 1.11 16.23 3.51
C ALA A 171 1.39 17.29 2.42
N GLY A 172 0.58 17.28 1.36
CA GLY A 172 0.66 18.17 0.21
C GLY A 172 -0.34 17.75 -0.85
N GLY A 173 -0.29 18.39 -2.02
CA GLY A 173 -1.27 18.16 -3.10
C GLY A 173 -0.95 16.97 -3.99
N GLU A 174 0.32 16.59 -4.12
CA GLU A 174 0.79 15.68 -5.17
C GLU A 174 1.89 14.74 -4.66
N ILE A 175 1.92 13.51 -5.15
CA ILE A 175 3.05 12.60 -5.03
C ILE A 175 3.27 11.85 -6.35
N SER A 176 4.52 11.64 -6.76
CA SER A 176 4.85 10.79 -7.90
C SER A 176 4.86 9.31 -7.50
N VAL A 177 4.51 8.41 -8.43
CA VAL A 177 4.61 6.95 -8.21
C VAL A 177 6.03 6.55 -7.80
N ALA A 178 7.04 7.19 -8.39
CA ALA A 178 8.43 6.90 -8.10
C ALA A 178 8.83 7.29 -6.67
N ASP A 179 8.43 8.47 -6.19
CA ASP A 179 8.72 8.89 -4.80
C ASP A 179 7.82 8.20 -3.78
N PHE A 180 6.64 7.74 -4.18
CA PHE A 180 5.81 6.87 -3.34
C PHE A 180 6.48 5.51 -3.12
N ALA A 181 7.11 4.93 -4.15
CA ALA A 181 7.92 3.73 -4.02
C ALA A 181 9.13 3.93 -3.09
N VAL A 182 9.79 5.10 -3.15
CA VAL A 182 10.86 5.46 -2.20
C VAL A 182 10.36 5.36 -0.76
N ALA A 183 9.21 5.96 -0.44
CA ALA A 183 8.67 5.94 0.91
C ALA A 183 8.26 4.53 1.39
N LEU A 184 7.72 3.68 0.51
CA LEU A 184 7.40 2.29 0.84
C LEU A 184 8.65 1.49 1.21
N VAL A 185 9.75 1.68 0.47
CA VAL A 185 11.02 1.00 0.76
C VAL A 185 11.69 1.59 2.00
N ASP A 186 11.62 2.91 2.19
CA ASP A 186 12.07 3.58 3.43
C ASP A 186 11.38 3.01 4.67
N GLU A 187 10.05 2.82 4.63
CA GLU A 187 9.30 2.21 5.73
C GLU A 187 9.65 0.73 5.91
N ALA A 188 9.88 -0.01 4.83
CA ALA A 188 10.36 -1.40 4.92
C ALA A 188 11.71 -1.47 5.65
N GLU A 189 12.63 -0.54 5.36
CA GLU A 189 13.95 -0.46 5.99
C GLU A 189 13.90 0.02 7.46
N LYS A 190 13.07 1.04 7.75
CA LYS A 190 13.13 1.79 9.02
C LYS A 190 12.08 1.36 10.04
N ASP A 191 10.95 0.81 9.61
CA ASP A 191 9.82 0.44 10.49
C ASP A 191 9.30 1.60 11.35
N ALA A 192 9.25 2.81 10.78
CA ALA A 192 9.03 4.03 11.55
C ALA A 192 7.55 4.21 11.94
N HIS A 193 6.63 3.61 11.18
CA HIS A 193 5.21 3.95 11.25
C HIS A 193 4.29 2.82 11.77
N ARG A 194 4.84 1.92 12.59
CA ARG A 194 4.09 0.76 13.11
C ARG A 194 2.80 1.19 13.85
N GLY A 195 1.70 0.50 13.54
CA GLY A 195 0.41 0.64 14.18
C GLY A 195 -0.38 1.90 13.79
N HIS A 196 0.02 2.62 12.73
CA HIS A 196 -0.71 3.79 12.28
C HIS A 196 -0.68 3.97 10.75
N ARG A 197 -1.56 4.87 10.29
CA ARG A 197 -1.54 5.39 8.93
C ARG A 197 -0.71 6.67 8.90
N TRP A 198 0.08 6.82 7.85
CA TRP A 198 0.76 8.06 7.50
C TRP A 198 0.53 8.38 6.02
N THR A 199 0.93 9.58 5.60
CA THR A 199 0.82 10.03 4.21
C THR A 199 2.04 10.85 3.80
N ILE A 200 2.23 10.98 2.50
CA ILE A 200 3.35 11.72 1.93
C ILE A 200 2.93 12.55 0.73
N ALA A 201 3.70 13.59 0.45
CA ALA A 201 3.63 14.40 -0.76
C ALA A 201 5.03 14.73 -1.25
N ASN A 202 5.18 15.07 -2.53
CA ASN A 202 6.42 15.65 -3.04
C ASN A 202 6.74 16.94 -2.27
N ALA A 203 8.04 17.10 -1.94
CA ALA A 203 8.56 18.24 -1.17
C ALA A 203 8.60 19.55 -1.98
#